data_AF-A0A2T1D5X0-F1
#
_entry.id   AF-A0A2T1D5X0-F1
#
_cell.length_a   1.000
_cell.length_b   1.000
_cell.length_c   1.000
_cell.angle_alpha   90.00
_cell.angle_beta   90.00
_cell.angle_gamma   90.00
#
_symmetry.space_group_name_H-M   'P 1'
#
loop_
_entity.id
_entity.type
_entity.pdbx_description
1 polymer ?
#
loop_
_entity_poly.entity_id
_entity_poly.type
_entity_poly.pdbx_seq_one_letter_code
_entity_poly.pdbx_strand_id
1 'polypeptide(L)'
;MSDSEAKQLLQDGDKLYAQGDYYSAIDAYSRALETYQEIGDLNGEAETFSRIAKVYQSFSEWASYDAEKLHFCAPDDPGQQPTDPRQPKSPQPKSRKR
;
A
#
# COMPACT_ATOMS: atom_id res chain seq x y z
N MET A 1 -3.34 20.32 -22.91
CA MET A 1 -2.36 19.34 -22.42
C MET A 1 -2.17 18.30 -23.50
N SER A 2 -0.93 17.85 -23.73
CA SER A 2 -0.58 17.04 -24.89
C SER A 2 -0.22 15.62 -24.46
N ASP A 3 -0.44 14.61 -25.33
CA ASP A 3 0.03 13.23 -25.12
C ASP A 3 1.52 13.15 -24.72
N SER A 4 2.35 14.04 -25.27
CA SER A 4 3.76 14.16 -24.91
C SER A 4 4.01 14.54 -23.44
N GLU A 5 3.14 15.34 -22.84
CA GLU A 5 3.24 15.77 -21.44
C GLU A 5 2.90 14.61 -20.51
N ALA A 6 1.86 13.85 -20.84
CA ALA A 6 1.52 12.62 -20.13
C ALA A 6 2.67 11.59 -20.18
N LYS A 7 3.30 11.42 -21.35
CA LYS A 7 4.48 10.54 -21.50
C LYS A 7 5.67 10.98 -20.66
N GLN A 8 5.90 12.30 -20.51
CA GLN A 8 6.95 12.81 -19.63
C GLN A 8 6.66 12.44 -18.17
N LEU A 9 5.41 12.61 -17.72
CA LEU A 9 5.00 12.21 -16.37
C LEU A 9 5.17 10.70 -16.13
N LEU A 10 4.92 9.86 -17.15
CA LEU A 10 5.21 8.43 -17.08
C LEU A 10 6.71 8.13 -16.92
N GLN A 11 7.57 8.83 -17.65
CA GLN A 11 9.03 8.68 -17.54
C GLN A 11 9.55 9.13 -16.17
N ASP A 12 9.03 10.25 -15.64
CA ASP A 12 9.36 10.71 -14.30
C ASP A 12 8.90 9.72 -13.24
N GLY A 13 7.70 9.17 -13.38
CA GLY A 13 7.17 8.10 -12.51
C GLY A 13 8.06 6.86 -12.53
N ASP A 14 8.53 6.41 -13.70
CA ASP A 14 9.46 5.27 -13.80
C ASP A 14 10.78 5.55 -13.07
N LYS A 15 11.30 6.78 -13.20
CA LYS A 15 12.53 7.19 -12.56
C LYS A 15 12.37 7.21 -11.04
N LEU A 16 11.23 7.65 -10.51
CA LEU A 16 10.90 7.64 -9.08
C LEU A 16 10.70 6.21 -8.57
N TYR A 17 10.01 5.37 -9.35
CA TYR A 17 9.85 3.95 -9.06
C TYR A 17 11.21 3.24 -8.96
N ALA A 18 12.15 3.52 -9.87
CA ALA A 18 13.50 2.97 -9.82
C ALA A 18 14.33 3.45 -8.60
N GLN A 19 13.97 4.60 -8.02
CA GLN A 19 14.58 5.12 -6.78
C GLN A 19 13.97 4.50 -5.52
N GLY A 20 12.85 3.77 -5.62
CA GLY A 20 12.10 3.23 -4.48
C GLY A 20 11.07 4.20 -3.89
N ASP A 21 10.90 5.38 -4.50
CA ASP A 21 9.91 6.38 -4.11
C ASP A 21 8.53 6.06 -4.72
N TYR A 22 7.91 5.00 -4.22
CA TYR A 22 6.64 4.48 -4.73
C TYR A 22 5.50 5.52 -4.64
N TYR A 23 5.45 6.32 -3.57
CA TYR A 23 4.43 7.36 -3.39
C TYR A 23 4.50 8.45 -4.46
N SER A 24 5.70 8.97 -4.72
CA SER A 24 5.94 10.00 -5.74
C SER A 24 5.70 9.46 -7.14
N ALA A 25 6.02 8.18 -7.40
CA ALA A 25 5.73 7.53 -8.67
C ALA A 25 4.22 7.46 -8.94
N ILE A 26 3.41 7.12 -7.93
CA ILE A 26 1.94 7.06 -8.05
C ILE A 26 1.34 8.43 -8.34
N ASP A 27 1.85 9.49 -7.72
CA ASP A 27 1.41 10.87 -8.00
C ASP A 27 1.68 11.26 -9.46
N ALA A 28 2.90 11.00 -9.95
CA ALA A 28 3.28 11.26 -11.34
C ALA A 28 2.39 10.49 -12.33
N TYR A 29 2.14 9.20 -12.07
CA TYR A 29 1.24 8.39 -12.90
C TYR A 29 -0.22 8.86 -12.83
N SER A 30 -0.70 9.33 -11.67
CA SER A 30 -2.07 9.85 -11.53
C SER A 30 -2.28 11.12 -12.35
N ARG A 31 -1.28 12.02 -12.39
CA ARG A 31 -1.31 13.21 -13.25
C ARG A 31 -1.30 12.86 -14.74
N ALA A 32 -0.52 11.84 -15.13
CA ALA A 32 -0.53 11.33 -16.50
C ALA A 32 -1.91 10.77 -16.89
N LEU A 33 -2.56 10.05 -15.97
CA LEU A 33 -3.91 9.50 -16.16
C LEU A 33 -4.94 10.61 -16.42
N GLU A 34 -4.91 11.69 -15.64
CA GLU A 34 -5.82 12.82 -15.82
C GLU A 34 -5.64 13.44 -17.22
N THR A 35 -4.39 13.62 -17.67
CA THR A 35 -4.11 14.11 -19.02
C THR A 35 -4.65 13.14 -20.09
N TYR A 36 -4.46 11.83 -19.92
CA TYR A 36 -4.97 10.83 -20.86
C TYR A 36 -6.49 10.78 -20.93
N GLN A 37 -7.17 10.98 -19.79
CA GLN A 37 -8.63 11.10 -19.72
C GLN A 37 -9.14 12.37 -20.39
N GLU A 38 -8.44 13.50 -20.22
CA GLU A 38 -8.80 14.76 -20.88
C GLU A 38 -8.69 14.69 -22.40
N ILE A 39 -7.70 13.96 -22.92
CA ILE A 39 -7.53 13.76 -24.38
C ILE A 39 -8.34 12.58 -24.92
N GLY A 40 -8.92 11.73 -24.05
CA GLY A 40 -9.69 10.54 -24.42
C GLY A 40 -8.85 9.40 -25.00
N ASP A 41 -7.58 9.31 -24.61
CA ASP A 41 -6.68 8.25 -25.10
C ASP A 41 -6.70 7.03 -24.18
N LEU A 42 -7.52 6.05 -24.55
CA LEU A 42 -7.69 4.80 -23.81
C LEU A 42 -6.40 3.96 -23.73
N ASN A 43 -5.49 4.13 -24.68
CA ASN A 43 -4.26 3.34 -24.73
C ASN A 43 -3.25 3.85 -23.69
N GLY A 44 -3.13 5.17 -23.58
CA GLY A 44 -2.35 5.86 -22.55
C GLY A 44 -2.90 5.62 -21.15
N GLU A 45 -4.24 5.60 -20.99
CA GLU A 45 -4.88 5.21 -19.73
C GLU A 45 -4.48 3.78 -19.32
N ALA A 46 -4.61 2.81 -20.22
CA ALA A 46 -4.27 1.41 -19.94
C ALA A 46 -2.78 1.22 -19.62
N GLU A 47 -1.89 1.93 -20.33
CA GLU A 47 -0.45 1.94 -20.02
C GLU A 47 -0.21 2.49 -18.61
N THR A 48 -0.85 3.60 -18.26
CA THR A 48 -0.72 4.23 -16.95
C THR A 48 -1.19 3.32 -15.82
N PHE A 49 -2.35 2.66 -15.97
CA PHE A 49 -2.83 1.66 -15.00
C PHE A 49 -1.85 0.49 -14.84
N SER A 50 -1.27 0.02 -15.93
CA SER A 50 -0.28 -1.06 -15.90
C SER A 50 0.97 -0.68 -15.10
N ARG A 51 1.38 0.60 -15.17
CA ARG A 51 2.51 1.12 -14.38
C ARG A 51 2.17 1.23 -12.90
N ILE A 52 1.01 1.80 -12.56
CA ILE A 52 0.54 1.88 -11.17
C ILE A 52 0.46 0.49 -10.53
N ALA A 53 -0.06 -0.50 -11.24
CA ALA A 53 -0.14 -1.88 -10.77
C ALA A 53 1.25 -2.47 -10.42
N LYS A 54 2.28 -2.19 -11.25
CA LYS A 54 3.66 -2.59 -10.96
C LYS A 54 4.21 -1.93 -9.70
N VAL A 55 3.92 -0.64 -9.48
CA VAL A 55 4.33 0.05 -8.26
C VAL A 55 3.76 -0.63 -7.02
N TYR A 56 2.46 -0.94 -7.03
CA TYR A 56 1.80 -1.61 -5.91
C TYR A 56 2.34 -3.02 -5.66
N GLN A 57 2.65 -3.76 -6.72
CA GLN A 57 3.26 -5.08 -6.61
C GLN A 57 4.62 -4.98 -5.89
N SER A 58 5.49 -4.09 -6.34
CA SER A 58 6.80 -3.88 -5.73
C SER A 58 6.72 -3.31 -4.32
N PHE A 59 5.75 -2.44 -4.04
CA PHE A 59 5.49 -1.95 -2.69
C PHE A 59 5.06 -3.08 -1.75
N SER A 60 4.21 -4.00 -2.21
CA SER A 60 3.81 -5.18 -1.46
C SER A 60 4.99 -6.13 -1.23
N GLU A 61 5.85 -6.34 -2.23
CA GLU A 61 7.07 -7.13 -2.08
C GLU A 61 8.01 -6.51 -1.04
N TRP A 62 8.18 -5.18 -1.06
CA TRP A 62 8.96 -4.45 -0.06
C TRP A 62 8.40 -4.62 1.35
N ALA A 63 7.07 -4.50 1.51
CA ALA A 63 6.39 -4.72 2.78
C ALA A 63 6.51 -6.18 3.27
N SER A 64 6.48 -7.16 2.36
CA SER A 64 6.68 -8.56 2.71
C SER A 64 8.14 -8.88 3.11
N TYR A 65 9.11 -8.18 2.51
CA TYR A 65 10.53 -8.34 2.83
C TYR A 65 10.86 -7.83 4.25
N ASP A 66 10.21 -6.75 4.71
CA ASP A 66 10.30 -6.28 6.10
C ASP A 66 9.62 -7.24 7.09
N ALA A 67 8.49 -7.85 6.69
CA ALA A 67 7.76 -8.80 7.53
C ALA A 67 8.51 -10.13 7.75
N GLU A 68 9.20 -10.64 6.72
CA GLU A 68 10.00 -11.88 6.85
C GLU A 68 11.25 -11.67 7.72
N LYS A 69 11.79 -10.44 7.75
CA LYS A 69 12.94 -10.07 8.59
C LYS A 69 12.61 -9.90 10.08
N LEU A 70 11.33 -9.76 10.43
CA LEU A 70 10.83 -9.75 11.80
C LEU A 70 10.62 -11.16 12.39
N HIS A 71 10.87 -12.24 11.63
CA HIS A 71 10.69 -13.60 12.10
C HIS A 71 11.86 -14.17 12.93
N PHE A 72 12.98 -13.45 13.09
CA PHE A 72 14.18 -13.98 13.79
C PHE A 72 14.54 -13.30 15.14
N CYS A 73 13.60 -12.66 15.83
CA CYS A 73 13.87 -12.22 17.21
C CYS A 73 12.68 -12.42 18.14
N ALA A 74 12.25 -13.67 18.27
CA ALA A 74 11.76 -14.16 19.55
C ALA A 74 12.80 -15.16 20.07
N PRO A 75 13.63 -14.84 21.08
CA PRO A 75 14.17 -15.91 21.88
C PRO A 75 12.98 -16.68 22.46
N ASP A 76 13.03 -18.00 22.29
CA ASP A 76 12.17 -19.00 22.91
C ASP A 76 11.80 -18.58 24.36
N ASP A 77 10.62 -17.99 24.58
CA ASP A 77 10.03 -17.84 25.91
C ASP A 77 8.74 -18.66 25.96
N PRO A 78 8.78 -19.88 26.54
CA PRO A 78 7.60 -20.68 26.69
C PRO A 78 6.83 -20.20 27.91
N GLY A 79 5.81 -19.36 27.70
CA GLY A 79 4.66 -19.39 28.60
C GLY A 79 3.96 -18.10 28.97
N GLN A 80 3.40 -17.37 28.01
CA GLN A 80 2.26 -16.51 28.32
C GLN A 80 1.25 -16.42 27.18
N GLN A 81 0.01 -16.83 27.49
CA GLN A 81 -1.12 -16.72 26.58
C GLN A 81 -1.46 -15.25 26.30
N PRO A 82 -1.86 -14.89 25.08
CA PRO A 82 -2.22 -13.52 24.75
C PRO A 82 -3.51 -13.12 25.48
N THR A 83 -3.41 -12.19 26.43
CA THR A 83 -4.57 -11.53 27.03
C THR A 83 -5.08 -10.44 26.09
N ASP A 84 -6.24 -10.66 25.49
CA ASP A 84 -6.96 -9.67 24.66
C ASP A 84 -7.37 -8.44 25.51
N PRO A 85 -6.93 -7.21 25.17
CA PRO A 85 -7.20 -6.05 26.02
C PRO A 85 -8.57 -5.37 25.82
N ARG A 86 -9.49 -5.87 24.99
CA ARG A 86 -10.65 -5.04 24.55
C ARG A 86 -12.05 -5.66 24.70
N GLN A 87 -12.23 -6.64 25.57
CA GLN A 87 -13.58 -6.98 26.06
C GLN A 87 -13.99 -6.01 27.19
N PRO A 88 -15.05 -5.19 27.03
CA PRO A 88 -15.53 -4.33 28.11
C PRO A 88 -16.15 -5.21 29.20
N LYS A 89 -15.65 -5.08 30.44
CA LYS A 89 -16.16 -5.80 31.61
C LYS A 89 -17.67 -5.54 31.76
N SER A 90 -18.50 -6.51 31.40
CA SER A 90 -19.93 -6.46 31.70
C SER A 90 -20.12 -6.53 33.21
N PRO A 91 -20.98 -5.69 33.82
CA PRO A 91 -21.24 -5.75 35.25
C PRO A 91 -22.06 -7.01 35.57
N GLN A 92 -21.49 -7.93 36.34
CA GLN A 92 -22.21 -9.08 36.90
C GLN A 92 -23.30 -8.58 37.87
N PRO A 93 -24.59 -8.92 37.68
CA PRO A 93 -25.62 -8.60 38.67
C PRO A 93 -25.44 -9.52 39.88
N LYS A 94 -25.21 -8.94 41.06
CA LYS A 94 -25.22 -9.69 42.33
C LYS A 94 -26.66 -10.15 42.63
N SER A 95 -27.04 -11.26 42.02
CA SER A 95 -28.25 -12.00 42.33
C SER A 95 -27.97 -12.91 43.53
N ARG A 96 -28.37 -12.40 44.70
CA ARG A 96 -29.35 -13.04 45.60
C ARG A 96 -29.22 -14.56 45.79
N LYS A 97 -28.85 -14.97 47.01
CA LYS A 97 -29.23 -16.22 47.71
C LYS A 97 -28.45 -16.25 49.04
N ARG A 98 -28.99 -16.59 50.20
CA ARG A 98 -30.34 -16.91 50.67
C ARG A 98 -30.25 -16.86 52.19
#